data_AF-A0A2B4RNS8-F1
#
_entry.id   AF-A0A2B4RNS8-F1
#
_cell.length_a   1.000
_cell.length_b   1.000
_cell.length_c   1.000
_cell.angle_alpha   90.00
_cell.angle_beta   90.00
_cell.angle_gamma   90.00
#
_symmetry.space_group_name_H-M   'P 1'
#
loop_
_entity.id
_entity.type
_entity.pdbx_description
1 polymer ?
#
loop_
_entity_poly.entity_id
_entity_poly.type
_entity_poly.pdbx_seq_one_letter_code
_entity_poly.pdbx_strand_id
1 'polypeptide(L)'
;MFTTPRPKAHDGACAICGVTASADGEAGRSAILKASCRMEVSKEKTNIKGLKKPMVWTDQHNDMLLEEMYLFGPWKYKRGSKQRGQVLERISESLNEHESPRFTLNQKSVRDPYILLEKEQKNKIREEKKASGIAPQHTPFDDSMTEIIERFKERC
;
A
#
# COMPACT_ATOMS: atom_id res chain seq x y z
N MET A 1 -9.68 24.53 -64.85
CA MET A 1 -8.37 25.08 -65.28
C MET A 1 -7.71 25.74 -64.07
N PHE A 2 -6.37 25.80 -64.02
CA PHE A 2 -5.47 26.05 -62.86
C PHE A 2 -5.21 24.77 -62.04
N THR A 3 -4.26 23.88 -62.36
CA THR A 3 -2.78 23.93 -62.39
C THR A 3 -2.12 24.42 -61.09
N THR A 4 -1.66 23.43 -60.29
CA THR A 4 -0.44 23.27 -59.45
C THR A 4 0.48 24.51 -59.19
N PRO A 5 1.29 24.57 -58.09
CA PRO A 5 2.06 23.43 -57.56
C PRO A 5 2.34 23.32 -56.04
N ARG A 6 2.82 22.10 -55.75
CA ARG A 6 3.42 21.51 -54.55
C ARG A 6 4.76 22.19 -54.17
N PRO A 7 5.03 22.52 -52.89
CA PRO A 7 6.38 22.79 -52.41
C PRO A 7 7.14 21.51 -52.04
N LYS A 8 8.46 21.58 -52.28
CA LYS A 8 9.46 20.50 -52.24
C LYS A 8 9.93 20.16 -50.82
N ALA A 9 10.49 18.96 -50.74
CA ALA A 9 11.22 18.39 -49.63
C ALA A 9 12.34 19.29 -49.10
N HIS A 10 12.60 19.21 -47.81
CA HIS A 10 13.92 19.46 -47.27
C HIS A 10 14.43 18.17 -46.64
N ASP A 11 15.46 17.64 -47.27
CA ASP A 11 16.26 16.53 -46.81
C ASP A 11 16.95 16.89 -45.49
N GLY A 12 16.93 15.93 -44.57
CA GLY A 12 17.60 15.98 -43.28
C GLY A 12 17.93 14.55 -42.87
N ALA A 13 18.86 13.94 -43.59
CA ALA A 13 19.45 12.67 -43.20
C ALA A 13 20.25 12.84 -41.90
N CYS A 14 19.98 12.01 -40.91
CA CYS A 14 21.00 11.61 -39.93
C CYS A 14 21.13 10.09 -40.02
N ALA A 15 22.24 9.67 -40.62
CA ALA A 15 22.68 8.31 -40.69
C ALA A 15 22.99 7.80 -39.27
N ILE A 16 22.68 6.53 -39.00
CA ILE A 16 23.59 5.49 -38.46
C ILE A 16 22.73 4.31 -37.95
N CYS A 17 23.16 3.11 -38.33
CA CYS A 17 22.57 1.77 -38.13
C CYS A 17 21.40 1.45 -39.09
N GLY A 18 21.49 0.58 -40.09
CA GLY A 18 22.46 -0.47 -40.37
C GLY A 18 21.92 -1.85 -39.97
N VAL A 19 20.78 -2.27 -40.53
CA VAL A 19 20.42 -3.68 -40.70
C VAL A 19 19.62 -3.83 -41.99
N THR A 20 20.18 -4.55 -42.96
CA THR A 20 19.46 -5.11 -44.10
C THR A 20 18.65 -6.32 -43.62
N ALA A 21 17.36 -6.39 -43.92
CA ALA A 21 16.61 -7.63 -43.85
C ALA A 21 15.76 -7.74 -45.12
N SER A 22 16.18 -8.66 -45.99
CA SER A 22 15.44 -9.05 -47.18
C SER A 22 14.66 -10.33 -46.88
N ALA A 23 13.39 -10.27 -47.25
CA ALA A 23 12.55 -11.31 -47.86
C ALA A 23 12.06 -12.55 -47.05
N ASP A 24 10.73 -12.69 -47.18
CA ASP A 24 9.92 -13.91 -47.33
C ASP A 24 9.42 -14.71 -46.12
N GLY A 25 8.10 -15.00 -46.18
CA GLY A 25 7.56 -16.27 -45.70
C GLY A 25 6.52 -16.22 -44.58
N GLU A 26 5.26 -16.00 -44.95
CA GLU A 26 4.12 -16.87 -44.63
C GLU A 26 4.03 -17.53 -43.24
N ALA A 27 3.01 -17.14 -42.46
CA ALA A 27 1.95 -18.04 -41.96
C ALA A 27 1.15 -17.33 -40.87
N GLY A 28 -0.12 -17.09 -41.15
CA GLY A 28 -1.10 -16.84 -40.10
C GLY A 28 -1.29 -18.09 -39.25
N ARG A 29 -1.33 -17.90 -37.93
CA ARG A 29 -2.20 -18.65 -37.00
C ARG A 29 -2.12 -18.01 -35.62
N SER A 30 -3.18 -17.25 -35.33
CA SER A 30 -3.87 -17.13 -34.05
C SER A 30 -3.17 -17.79 -32.85
N ALA A 31 -2.64 -16.97 -31.95
CA ALA A 31 -2.53 -17.32 -30.54
C ALA A 31 -2.85 -16.09 -29.71
N ILE A 32 -3.91 -16.22 -28.93
CA ILE A 32 -4.59 -15.19 -28.16
C ILE A 32 -3.64 -14.58 -27.12
N LEU A 33 -3.50 -13.26 -27.22
CA LEU A 33 -2.87 -12.36 -26.29
C LEU A 33 -3.57 -12.44 -24.91
N LYS A 34 -3.03 -13.21 -23.96
CA LYS A 34 -3.30 -12.98 -22.52
C LYS A 34 -2.29 -11.96 -22.00
N ALA A 35 -2.47 -10.71 -22.42
CA ALA A 35 -1.84 -9.58 -21.74
C ALA A 35 -2.58 -9.35 -20.41
N SER A 36 -2.15 -10.05 -19.36
CA SER A 36 -2.47 -9.64 -18.00
C SER A 36 -1.69 -8.35 -17.74
N CYS A 37 -2.36 -7.21 -17.92
CA CYS A 37 -1.84 -5.89 -17.64
C CYS A 37 -1.59 -5.77 -16.13
N ARG A 38 -0.41 -6.21 -15.68
CA ARG A 38 0.11 -5.93 -14.35
C ARG A 38 0.54 -4.47 -14.37
N MET A 39 -0.31 -3.59 -13.86
CA MET A 39 0.02 -2.19 -13.61
C MET A 39 1.19 -2.15 -12.62
N GLU A 40 2.42 -2.09 -13.13
CA GLU A 40 3.58 -1.69 -12.34
C GLU A 40 3.47 -0.19 -12.10
N VAL A 41 2.84 0.17 -10.97
CA VAL A 41 2.91 1.52 -10.43
C VAL A 41 4.36 1.74 -10.01
N SER A 42 5.13 2.39 -10.90
CA SER A 42 6.45 2.94 -10.62
C SER A 42 6.39 3.76 -9.33
N LYS A 43 7.00 3.23 -8.27
CA LYS A 43 7.31 4.02 -7.08
C LYS A 43 8.56 4.85 -7.39
N GLU A 44 8.33 6.03 -7.96
CA GLU A 44 9.28 7.13 -7.95
C GLU A 44 9.62 7.42 -6.47
N LYS A 45 10.77 6.93 -6.01
CA LYS A 45 11.27 7.20 -4.66
C LYS A 45 11.83 8.62 -4.65
N THR A 46 10.98 9.58 -4.30
CA THR A 46 11.45 10.92 -3.95
C THR A 46 12.40 10.81 -2.76
N ASN A 47 13.65 11.18 -3.01
CA ASN A 47 14.74 11.38 -2.07
C ASN A 47 14.30 12.37 -0.97
N ILE A 48 14.05 11.88 0.25
CA ILE A 48 13.85 12.74 1.42
C ILE A 48 15.14 12.67 2.25
N LYS A 49 15.90 13.76 2.17
CA LYS A 49 17.10 14.03 2.96
C LYS A 49 16.71 14.17 4.44
N GLY A 50 17.42 13.46 5.32
CA GLY A 50 17.30 13.57 6.78
C GLY A 50 16.59 12.37 7.41
N LEU A 51 17.33 11.27 7.61
CA LEU A 51 16.83 10.08 8.31
C LEU A 51 16.66 10.39 9.81
N LYS A 52 15.54 11.00 10.19
CA LYS A 52 15.11 11.01 11.59
C LYS A 52 14.96 9.55 12.02
N LYS A 53 15.57 9.16 13.15
CA LYS A 53 15.46 7.79 13.66
C LYS A 53 13.97 7.42 13.76
N PRO A 54 13.53 6.27 13.22
CA PRO A 54 12.15 5.85 13.36
C PRO A 54 11.84 5.71 14.85
N MET A 55 10.70 6.27 15.24
CA MET A 55 10.18 6.17 16.59
C MET A 55 10.00 4.71 17.00
N VAL A 56 10.37 4.41 18.24
CA VAL A 56 10.18 3.08 18.84
C VAL A 56 8.75 3.00 19.36
N TRP A 57 8.05 1.94 18.94
CA TRP A 57 6.71 1.63 19.44
C TRP A 57 6.84 0.93 20.79
N THR A 58 6.18 1.49 21.80
CA THR A 58 6.05 0.89 23.14
C THR A 58 4.59 0.49 23.35
N ASP A 59 4.30 -0.26 24.40
CA ASP A 59 2.95 -0.73 24.71
C ASP A 59 1.95 0.45 24.82
N GLN A 60 2.35 1.55 25.47
CA GLN A 60 1.54 2.77 25.55
C GLN A 60 1.22 3.39 24.17
N HIS A 61 2.14 3.28 23.20
CA HIS A 61 1.86 3.73 21.83
C HIS A 61 0.86 2.82 21.12
N ASN A 62 0.93 1.52 21.39
CA ASN A 62 0.00 0.55 20.84
C ASN A 62 -1.40 0.77 21.42
N ASP A 63 -1.52 1.00 22.73
CA ASP A 63 -2.79 1.27 23.41
C ASP A 63 -3.51 2.47 22.79
N MET A 64 -2.83 3.62 22.69
CA MET A 64 -3.43 4.81 22.08
C MET A 64 -3.71 4.64 20.59
N LEU A 65 -2.89 3.88 19.86
CA LEU A 65 -3.19 3.56 18.48
C LEU A 65 -4.52 2.80 18.38
N LEU A 66 -4.76 1.82 19.25
CA LEU A 66 -6.03 1.07 19.24
C LEU A 66 -7.21 1.95 19.63
N GLU A 67 -7.04 2.82 20.62
CA GLU A 67 -8.08 3.77 21.05
C GLU A 67 -8.47 4.73 19.91
N GLU A 68 -7.48 5.32 19.23
CA GLU A 68 -7.72 6.21 18.09
C GLU A 68 -8.33 5.47 16.89
N MET A 69 -7.88 4.24 16.64
CA MET A 69 -8.51 3.38 15.63
C MET A 69 -9.97 3.10 15.97
N TYR A 70 -10.30 2.95 17.26
CA TYR A 70 -11.68 2.78 17.72
C TYR A 70 -12.52 4.03 17.52
N LEU A 71 -11.99 5.19 17.92
CA LEU A 71 -12.67 6.47 17.80
C LEU A 71 -13.01 6.81 16.34
N PHE A 72 -12.01 6.72 15.46
CA PHE A 72 -12.15 7.11 14.06
C PHE A 72 -12.79 6.00 13.19
N GLY A 73 -12.68 4.74 13.60
CA GLY A 73 -13.34 3.60 12.96
C GLY A 73 -13.01 3.42 11.48
N PRO A 74 -11.75 3.21 11.07
CA PRO A 74 -11.34 3.05 9.67
C PRO A 74 -11.99 1.86 8.94
N TRP A 75 -12.51 0.86 9.65
CA TRP A 75 -13.33 -0.23 9.09
C TRP A 75 -14.69 0.23 8.56
N LYS A 76 -15.14 1.44 8.92
CA LYS A 76 -16.35 2.05 8.35
C LYS A 76 -16.20 2.33 6.85
N TYR A 77 -15.00 2.24 6.28
CA TYR A 77 -14.76 2.54 4.87
C TYR A 77 -14.23 1.33 4.12
N LYS A 78 -14.65 1.18 2.85
CA LYS A 78 -14.23 0.08 1.98
C LYS A 78 -12.70 0.01 1.87
N ARG A 79 -12.16 -1.21 1.84
CA ARG A 79 -10.73 -1.44 1.59
C ARG A 79 -10.27 -0.78 0.29
N GLY A 80 -9.15 -0.04 0.36
CA GLY A 80 -8.58 0.66 -0.78
C GLY A 80 -9.31 1.95 -1.19
N SER A 81 -10.38 2.34 -0.48
CA SER A 81 -11.03 3.64 -0.72
C SER A 81 -10.13 4.81 -0.30
N LYS A 82 -10.27 5.94 -1.00
CA LYS A 82 -9.61 7.20 -0.62
C LYS A 82 -10.02 7.67 0.77
N GLN A 83 -11.30 7.49 1.12
CA GLN A 83 -11.86 7.85 2.43
C GLN A 83 -11.16 7.12 3.58
N ARG A 84 -10.89 5.81 3.42
CA ARG A 84 -10.12 5.05 4.42
C ARG A 84 -8.71 5.62 4.59
N GLY A 85 -8.07 6.04 3.50
CA GLY A 85 -6.77 6.73 3.55
C GLY A 85 -6.85 8.04 4.34
N GLN A 86 -7.86 8.87 4.09
CA GLN A 86 -8.08 10.13 4.81
C GLN A 86 -8.34 9.91 6.31
N VAL A 87 -9.05 8.84 6.68
CA VAL A 87 -9.30 8.53 8.09
C VAL A 87 -8.01 8.12 8.80
N LEU A 88 -7.15 7.33 8.14
CA LEU A 88 -5.84 6.97 8.68
C LEU A 88 -4.89 8.18 8.78
N GLU A 89 -5.03 9.15 7.88
CA GLU A 89 -4.30 10.42 7.94
C GLU A 89 -4.75 11.25 9.14
N ARG A 90 -6.07 11.38 9.37
CA ARG A 90 -6.61 12.04 10.57
C ARG A 90 -6.17 11.36 11.86
N ILE A 91 -6.14 10.03 11.90
CA ILE A 91 -5.60 9.29 13.05
C ILE A 91 -4.12 9.67 13.27
N SER A 92 -3.33 9.79 12.21
CA SER A 92 -1.92 10.20 12.34
C SER A 92 -1.77 11.63 12.85
N GLU A 93 -2.65 12.54 12.43
CA GLU A 93 -2.69 13.93 12.91
C GLU A 93 -3.05 13.97 14.39
N SER A 94 -4.15 13.31 14.79
CA SER A 94 -4.59 13.18 16.19
C SER A 94 -3.47 12.62 17.07
N LEU A 95 -2.85 11.52 16.65
CA LEU A 95 -1.74 10.90 17.38
C LEU A 95 -0.54 11.86 17.54
N ASN A 96 -0.20 12.63 16.51
CA ASN A 96 0.91 13.59 16.58
C ASN A 96 0.63 14.83 17.45
N GLU A 97 -0.64 15.14 17.74
CA GLU A 97 -1.02 16.25 18.64
C GLU A 97 -0.80 15.91 20.13
N HIS A 98 -0.68 14.62 20.47
CA HIS A 98 -0.43 14.21 21.85
C HIS A 98 0.98 14.55 22.31
N GLU A 99 1.09 15.19 23.49
CA GLU A 99 2.37 15.58 24.08
C GLU A 99 3.15 14.40 24.65
N SER A 100 2.44 13.40 25.17
CA SER A 100 3.04 12.20 25.73
C SER A 100 2.15 10.97 25.60
N PRO A 101 2.69 9.85 25.06
CA PRO A 101 3.99 9.73 24.42
C PRO A 101 4.02 10.35 23.01
N ARG A 102 5.22 10.79 22.62
CA ARG A 102 5.41 11.65 21.45
C ARG A 102 5.43 10.86 20.15
N PHE A 103 4.48 11.14 19.27
CA PHE A 103 4.39 10.51 17.96
C PHE A 103 5.14 11.25 16.85
N THR A 104 5.66 10.49 15.90
CA THR A 104 6.18 11.00 14.61
C THR A 104 5.62 10.15 13.46
N LEU A 105 4.30 10.21 13.31
CA LEU A 105 3.55 9.38 12.37
C LEU A 105 3.19 10.12 11.08
N ASN A 106 3.14 9.37 9.99
CA ASN A 106 2.49 9.73 8.73
C ASN A 106 1.42 8.65 8.44
N GLN A 107 0.52 8.87 7.46
CA GLN A 107 -0.51 7.88 7.08
C GLN A 107 0.03 6.43 6.94
N LYS A 108 1.19 6.26 6.29
CA LYS A 108 1.84 4.95 6.12
C LYS A 108 2.35 4.36 7.45
N SER A 109 2.83 5.22 8.34
CA SER A 109 3.37 4.86 9.65
C SER A 109 2.30 4.44 10.67
N VAL A 110 1.01 4.72 10.44
CA VAL A 110 -0.11 4.20 11.26
C VAL A 110 -0.49 2.78 10.83
N ARG A 111 -0.49 2.54 9.52
CA ARG A 111 -0.94 1.27 8.94
C ARG A 111 0.02 0.11 9.23
N ASP A 112 1.32 0.34 9.08
CA ASP A 112 2.34 -0.71 9.18
C ASP A 112 2.40 -1.33 10.62
N PRO A 113 2.38 -0.55 11.71
CA PRO A 113 2.32 -1.07 13.09
C PRO A 113 1.04 -1.85 13.38
N TYR A 114 -0.12 -1.36 12.93
CA TYR A 114 -1.39 -2.10 13.11
C TYR A 114 -1.34 -3.50 12.46
N ILE A 115 -0.74 -3.62 11.27
CA ILE A 115 -0.57 -4.91 10.59
C ILE A 115 0.36 -5.84 11.39
N LEU A 116 1.36 -5.30 12.06
CA LEU A 116 2.26 -6.08 12.91
C LEU A 116 1.50 -6.64 14.12
N LEU A 117 0.76 -5.78 14.83
CA LEU A 117 -0.08 -6.17 15.97
C LEU A 117 -1.13 -7.21 15.56
N GLU A 118 -1.75 -7.06 14.39
CA GLU A 118 -2.75 -8.03 13.91
C GLU A 118 -2.13 -9.41 13.69
N LYS A 119 -0.90 -9.47 13.18
CA LYS A 119 -0.19 -10.74 12.97
C LYS A 119 0.22 -11.37 14.29
N GLU A 120 0.74 -10.57 15.21
CA GLU A 120 1.15 -11.03 16.54
C GLU A 120 -0.04 -11.62 17.30
N GLN A 121 -1.18 -10.91 17.32
CA GLN A 121 -2.41 -11.41 17.93
C GLN A 121 -2.89 -12.74 17.33
N LYS A 122 -2.87 -12.86 16.00
CA LYS A 122 -3.25 -14.11 15.32
C LYS A 122 -2.28 -15.25 15.61
N ASN A 123 -0.99 -14.95 15.73
CA ASN A 123 0.02 -15.94 16.09
C ASN A 123 -0.17 -16.42 17.52
N LYS A 124 -0.37 -15.51 18.48
CA LYS A 124 -0.65 -15.82 19.88
C LYS A 124 -1.85 -16.77 20.01
N ILE A 125 -2.98 -16.44 19.37
CA ILE A 125 -4.17 -17.32 19.35
C ILE A 125 -3.87 -18.70 18.73
N ARG A 126 -3.03 -18.76 17.69
CA ARG A 126 -2.66 -20.03 17.03
C ARG A 126 -1.77 -20.89 17.93
N GLU A 127 -0.83 -20.27 18.62
CA GLU A 127 0.08 -20.94 19.55
C GLU A 127 -0.68 -21.48 20.77
N GLU A 128 -1.60 -20.68 21.32
CA GLU A 128 -2.51 -21.10 22.40
C GLU A 128 -3.33 -22.33 22.00
N LYS A 129 -3.95 -22.33 20.81
CA LYS A 129 -4.70 -23.49 20.29
C LYS A 129 -3.82 -24.73 20.14
N LYS A 130 -2.55 -24.57 19.80
CA LYS A 130 -1.60 -25.66 19.62
C LYS A 130 -1.05 -26.20 20.95
N ALA A 131 -0.94 -25.35 21.96
CA ALA A 131 -0.41 -25.67 23.28
C ALA A 131 -1.45 -26.21 24.28
N SER A 132 -2.70 -26.42 23.84
CA SER A 132 -3.86 -26.59 24.74
C SER A 132 -3.77 -27.81 25.68
N GLY A 133 -3.38 -27.50 26.92
CA GLY A 133 -3.86 -28.11 28.17
C GLY A 133 -4.16 -27.08 29.29
N ILE A 134 -3.99 -25.77 29.04
CA ILE A 134 -4.15 -24.70 30.05
C ILE A 134 -4.87 -23.50 29.39
N ALA A 135 -5.80 -22.88 30.12
CA ALA A 135 -6.54 -21.71 29.65
C ALA A 135 -5.61 -20.48 29.53
N PRO A 136 -5.57 -19.79 28.36
CA PRO A 136 -4.76 -18.59 28.19
C PRO A 136 -5.26 -17.40 29.03
N GLN A 137 -4.34 -16.55 29.47
CA GLN A 137 -4.68 -15.24 30.01
C GLN A 137 -4.79 -14.22 28.88
N HIS A 138 -6.00 -13.77 28.60
CA HIS A 138 -6.28 -12.66 27.71
C HIS A 138 -6.14 -11.35 28.49
N THR A 139 -5.36 -10.41 27.94
CA THR A 139 -5.26 -9.04 28.45
C THR A 139 -6.35 -8.17 27.82
N PRO A 140 -6.79 -7.07 28.47
CA PRO A 140 -7.78 -6.16 27.89
C PRO A 140 -7.36 -5.58 26.52
N PHE A 141 -6.05 -5.45 26.30
CA PHE A 141 -5.48 -5.07 25.01
C PHE A 141 -5.73 -6.12 23.93
N ASP A 142 -5.54 -7.40 24.25
CA ASP A 142 -5.80 -8.52 23.33
C ASP A 142 -7.26 -8.56 22.90
N ASP A 143 -8.19 -8.28 23.82
CA ASP A 143 -9.62 -8.24 23.56
C ASP A 143 -9.96 -7.08 22.61
N SER A 144 -9.45 -5.88 22.91
CA SER A 144 -9.62 -4.69 22.06
C SER A 144 -9.07 -4.91 20.66
N MET A 145 -7.90 -5.55 20.55
CA MET A 145 -7.29 -5.87 19.27
C MET A 145 -8.12 -6.90 18.50
N THR A 146 -8.65 -7.92 19.19
CA THR A 146 -9.50 -8.95 18.58
C THR A 146 -10.79 -8.34 18.04
N GLU A 147 -11.44 -7.45 18.80
CA GLU A 147 -12.62 -6.72 18.34
C GLU A 147 -12.32 -5.90 17.08
N ILE A 148 -11.26 -5.09 17.08
CA ILE A 148 -10.87 -4.28 15.91
C ILE A 148 -10.62 -5.16 14.69
N ILE A 149 -9.90 -6.28 14.85
CA ILE A 149 -9.66 -7.25 13.77
C ILE A 149 -10.98 -7.78 13.20
N GLU A 150 -11.94 -8.13 14.05
CA GLU A 150 -13.25 -8.60 13.62
C GLU A 150 -14.03 -7.54 12.83
N ARG A 151 -14.07 -6.30 13.32
CA ARG A 151 -14.68 -5.18 12.60
C ARG A 151 -14.08 -4.97 11.21
N PHE A 152 -12.76 -5.16 11.07
CA PHE A 152 -12.09 -5.10 9.77
C PHE A 152 -12.42 -6.28 8.84
N LYS A 153 -12.77 -7.45 9.37
CA LYS A 153 -13.17 -8.61 8.56
C LYS A 153 -14.57 -8.46 7.98
N GLU A 154 -15.51 -7.91 8.75
CA GLU A 154 -16.92 -7.73 8.33
C GLU A 154 -17.09 -6.80 7.11
N ARG A 155 -16.08 -5.97 6.84
CA ARG A 155 -16.15 -4.86 5.87
C ARG A 155 -15.10 -4.97 4.74
N CYS A 156 -14.35 -6.07 4.70
CA CYS A 156 -13.34 -6.31 3.65
C CYS A 156 -13.91 -6.95 2.39
#